data_AF-A0A0Q4G4M4-F1
#
_entry.id   AF-A0A0Q4G4M4-F1
#
_cell.length_a   1.000
_cell.length_b   1.000
_cell.length_c   1.000
_cell.angle_alpha   90.00
_cell.angle_beta   90.00
_cell.angle_gamma   90.00
#
_symmetry.space_group_name_H-M   'P 1'
#
loop_
_entity.id
_entity.type
_entity.pdbx_description
1 polymer ?
#
loop_
_entity_poly.entity_id
_entity_poly.type
_entity_poly.pdbx_seq_one_letter_code
_entity_poly.pdbx_strand_id
1 'polypeptide(L)'
;MWWCFAGADVHAAGGGKDADAAFYRVVQGSWSDRDADGVVLDLDRLSTRLTQLQGYRRTICSLTPDQAALCHRYINATLDPVQAAIAEARNNLKQHLGSLIQRLTWRDFEQLIDLALARTGWVRMSSLGGTTKDVDCVVEQSFTRERMSVQIKSKADQRVVDDYARRLDERAAGERIMLVCHSPIGKLAAPPATSGRRLELLLDEEIADLSINAGLIDWIIARAL
;
A
#
# COMPACT_ATOMS: atom_id res chain seq x y z
N MET A 1 16.14 13.86 -6.68
CA MET A 1 16.64 15.21 -6.35
C MET A 1 17.81 15.05 -5.42
N TRP A 2 18.91 15.71 -5.75
CA TRP A 2 20.09 15.78 -4.88
C TRP A 2 20.02 17.06 -4.05
N TRP A 3 20.36 16.97 -2.76
CA TRP A 3 20.41 18.10 -1.85
C TRP A 3 21.62 18.00 -0.92
N CYS A 4 22.01 19.15 -0.36
CA CYS A 4 23.02 19.26 0.68
C CYS A 4 22.82 20.56 1.46
N PHE A 5 23.52 20.72 2.59
CA PHE A 5 23.62 22.00 3.27
C PHE A 5 24.89 22.72 2.82
N ALA A 6 24.78 24.02 2.52
CA ALA A 6 25.93 24.85 2.17
C ALA A 6 26.54 25.47 3.44
N GLY A 7 27.87 25.56 3.50
CA GLY A 7 28.59 26.26 4.54
C GLY A 7 28.23 27.75 4.63
N ALA A 8 28.47 28.35 5.78
CA ALA A 8 28.19 29.77 6.00
C ALA A 8 29.15 30.66 5.18
N ASP A 9 30.42 30.24 5.07
CA ASP A 9 31.48 31.04 4.45
C ASP A 9 31.44 30.98 2.92
N VAL A 10 31.66 32.14 2.31
CA VAL A 10 31.79 32.31 0.86
C VAL A 10 33.27 32.44 0.52
N HIS A 11 33.74 31.60 -0.41
CA HIS A 11 35.11 31.59 -0.88
C HIS A 11 35.18 32.06 -2.33
N ALA A 12 36.22 32.79 -2.69
CA ALA A 12 36.52 33.14 -4.08
C ALA A 12 37.38 32.03 -4.73
N ALA A 13 36.98 31.57 -5.91
CA ALA A 13 37.73 30.62 -6.71
C ALA A 13 38.70 31.36 -7.65
N GLY A 14 39.97 31.44 -7.26
CA GLY A 14 41.08 31.89 -8.11
C GLY A 14 41.23 33.41 -8.32
N GLY A 15 42.49 33.88 -8.39
CA GLY A 15 42.91 35.30 -8.39
C GLY A 15 42.69 36.09 -9.68
N GLY A 16 41.49 36.07 -10.24
CA GLY A 16 41.10 36.98 -11.33
C GLY A 16 40.84 38.39 -10.81
N LYS A 17 41.22 39.42 -11.59
CA LYS A 17 40.88 40.82 -11.30
C LYS A 17 39.35 40.96 -11.17
N ASP A 18 38.91 41.72 -10.16
CA ASP A 18 37.57 41.91 -9.56
C ASP A 18 36.27 41.70 -10.38
N ALA A 19 36.31 41.61 -11.71
CA ALA A 19 35.11 41.48 -12.54
C ALA A 19 34.68 40.02 -12.84
N ASP A 20 35.58 39.04 -12.80
CA ASP A 20 35.30 37.63 -13.20
C ASP A 20 35.47 36.61 -12.05
N ALA A 21 35.45 37.07 -10.79
CA ALA A 21 35.63 36.19 -9.65
C ALA A 21 34.41 35.26 -9.46
N ALA A 22 34.65 33.94 -9.52
CA ALA A 22 33.64 32.94 -9.18
C ALA A 22 33.61 32.72 -7.66
N PHE A 23 32.42 32.67 -7.08
CA PHE A 23 32.23 32.42 -5.64
C PHE A 23 31.63 31.04 -5.40
N TYR A 24 32.08 30.37 -4.34
CA TYR A 24 31.55 29.07 -3.93
C TYR A 24 31.40 28.97 -2.41
N ARG A 25 30.55 28.05 -1.99
CA ARG A 25 30.42 27.62 -0.59
C ARG A 25 30.76 26.14 -0.51
N VAL A 26 31.41 25.73 0.58
CA VAL A 26 31.73 24.32 0.81
C VAL A 26 30.47 23.57 1.25
N VAL A 27 30.32 22.31 0.82
CA VAL A 27 29.23 21.44 1.27
C VAL A 27 29.46 21.05 2.73
N GLN A 28 28.45 21.24 3.57
CA GLN A 28 28.44 20.69 4.93
C GLN A 28 28.02 19.21 4.87
N GLY A 29 28.94 18.33 5.21
CA GLY A 29 28.74 16.88 5.12
C GLY A 29 28.84 16.37 3.70
N SER A 30 27.82 15.66 3.22
CA SER A 30 27.77 15.06 1.89
C SER A 30 26.50 15.45 1.14
N TRP A 31 26.53 15.32 -0.18
CA TRP A 31 25.31 15.30 -0.97
C TRP A 31 24.49 14.06 -0.65
N SER A 32 23.16 14.20 -0.65
CA SER A 32 22.21 13.11 -0.47
C SER A 32 21.14 13.20 -1.56
N ASP A 33 20.71 12.04 -2.06
CA ASP A 33 19.51 11.86 -2.88
C ASP A 33 18.35 11.25 -2.08
N ARG A 34 18.49 11.15 -0.76
CA ARG A 34 17.52 10.53 0.16
C ARG A 34 16.95 11.52 1.14
N ASP A 35 15.73 11.28 1.58
CA ASP A 35 15.13 11.98 2.73
C ASP A 35 15.67 11.44 4.07
N ALA A 36 15.13 11.97 5.17
CA ALA A 36 15.47 11.60 6.54
C ALA A 36 15.17 10.13 6.88
N ASP A 37 14.23 9.50 6.19
CA ASP A 37 13.89 8.07 6.34
C ASP A 37 14.73 7.17 5.42
N GLY A 38 15.64 7.75 4.63
CA GLY A 38 16.50 7.04 3.71
C GLY A 38 15.83 6.67 2.38
N VAL A 39 14.64 7.19 2.10
CA VAL A 39 13.92 6.94 0.85
C VAL A 39 14.46 7.85 -0.25
N VAL A 40 14.67 7.29 -1.44
CA VAL A 40 15.18 8.06 -2.59
C VAL A 40 14.14 9.11 -3.00
N LEU A 41 14.60 10.35 -3.12
CA LEU A 41 13.81 11.49 -3.58
C LEU A 41 13.68 11.46 -5.10
N ASP A 42 12.87 10.53 -5.62
CA ASP A 42 12.62 10.37 -7.05
C ASP A 42 11.90 11.59 -7.65
N LEU A 43 12.24 11.95 -8.89
CA LEU A 43 11.59 13.01 -9.65
C LEU A 43 10.10 12.77 -9.84
N ASP A 44 9.68 11.53 -10.02
CA ASP A 44 8.27 11.18 -10.21
C ASP A 44 7.42 11.47 -8.96
N ARG A 45 8.06 11.65 -7.80
CA ARG A 45 7.40 11.92 -6.51
C ARG A 45 7.51 13.39 -6.10
N LEU A 46 8.29 14.18 -6.83
CA LEU A 46 8.54 15.58 -6.49
C LEU A 46 7.56 16.50 -7.21
N SER A 47 7.13 17.56 -6.51
CA SER A 47 6.33 18.62 -7.09
C SER A 47 7.06 19.27 -8.27
N THR A 48 6.32 19.58 -9.34
CA THR A 48 6.84 20.35 -10.49
C THR A 48 7.43 21.70 -10.10
N ARG A 49 6.95 22.28 -8.98
CA ARG A 49 7.50 23.50 -8.38
C ARG A 49 8.96 23.35 -7.94
N LEU A 50 9.41 22.13 -7.63
CA LEU A 50 10.80 21.81 -7.31
C LEU A 50 11.57 21.27 -8.52
N THR A 51 10.95 20.44 -9.36
CA THR A 51 11.65 19.87 -10.52
C THR A 51 12.02 20.92 -11.56
N GLN A 52 11.28 22.03 -11.65
CA GLN A 52 11.69 23.19 -12.49
C GLN A 52 13.05 23.79 -12.08
N LEU A 53 13.53 23.53 -10.86
CA LEU A 53 14.83 24.01 -10.37
C LEU A 53 15.99 23.10 -10.75
N GLN A 54 15.75 21.96 -11.41
CA GLN A 54 16.80 21.00 -11.78
C GLN A 54 17.86 21.55 -12.74
N GLY A 55 17.58 22.67 -13.41
CA GLY A 55 18.55 23.39 -14.24
C GLY A 55 19.68 24.03 -13.42
N TYR A 56 19.45 24.34 -12.14
CA TYR A 56 20.43 24.94 -11.23
C TYR A 56 21.39 23.87 -10.68
N ARG A 57 22.20 23.28 -11.56
CA ARG A 57 23.16 22.23 -11.20
C ARG A 57 24.41 22.84 -10.58
N ARG A 58 24.74 22.43 -9.35
CA ARG A 58 25.91 22.91 -8.58
C ARG A 58 25.91 24.43 -8.35
N THR A 59 24.75 25.08 -8.45
CA THR A 59 24.56 26.49 -8.17
C THR A 59 23.52 26.66 -7.06
N ILE A 60 23.69 27.67 -6.22
CA ILE A 60 22.70 28.04 -5.21
C ILE A 60 21.66 28.92 -5.91
N CYS A 61 20.39 28.54 -5.82
CA CYS A 61 19.27 29.35 -6.32
C CYS A 61 18.37 29.78 -5.16
N SER A 62 17.70 30.92 -5.34
CA SER A 62 16.69 31.37 -4.39
C SER A 62 15.41 30.55 -4.55
N LEU A 63 14.87 30.07 -3.44
CA LEU A 63 13.57 29.41 -3.39
C LEU A 63 12.49 30.42 -2.99
N THR A 64 11.30 30.31 -3.58
CA THR A 64 10.11 30.97 -3.02
C THR A 64 9.78 30.34 -1.65
N PRO A 65 9.01 31.04 -0.78
CA PRO A 65 8.60 30.48 0.51
C PRO A 65 7.93 29.10 0.39
N ASP A 66 7.06 28.92 -0.61
CA ASP A 66 6.40 27.64 -0.90
C ASP A 66 7.38 26.54 -1.31
N GLN A 67 8.36 26.87 -2.16
CA GLN A 67 9.40 25.92 -2.60
C GLN A 67 10.29 25.51 -1.43
N ALA A 68 10.69 26.46 -0.57
CA ALA A 68 11.47 26.18 0.62
C ALA A 68 10.70 25.24 1.57
N ALA A 69 9.43 25.53 1.84
CA ALA A 69 8.57 24.68 2.67
C ALA A 69 8.41 23.26 2.09
N LEU A 70 8.23 23.14 0.78
CA LEU A 70 8.20 21.85 0.09
C LEU A 70 9.52 21.09 0.22
N CYS A 71 10.66 21.75 -0.07
CA CYS A 71 11.99 21.15 0.09
C CYS A 71 12.21 20.62 1.50
N HIS A 72 11.87 21.41 2.52
CA HIS A 72 11.98 21.00 3.91
C HIS A 72 11.10 19.78 4.24
N ARG A 73 9.87 19.73 3.72
CA ARG A 73 8.99 18.56 3.93
C ARG A 73 9.57 17.31 3.27
N TYR A 74 9.96 17.39 2.00
CA TYR A 74 10.54 16.24 1.29
C TYR A 74 11.81 15.73 1.96
N ILE A 75 12.76 16.63 2.30
CA ILE A 75 14.03 16.23 2.92
C ILE A 75 13.82 15.61 4.30
N ASN A 76 12.88 16.12 5.09
CA ASN A 76 12.60 15.62 6.44
C ASN A 76 11.51 14.53 6.47
N ALA A 77 11.15 13.94 5.32
CA ALA A 77 10.08 12.93 5.21
C ALA A 77 8.76 13.34 5.91
N THR A 78 8.47 14.64 5.95
CA THR A 78 7.33 15.19 6.69
C THR A 78 6.14 15.34 5.76
N LEU A 79 5.01 14.71 6.13
CA LEU A 79 3.76 14.86 5.40
C LEU A 79 3.23 16.30 5.49
N ASP A 80 2.51 16.72 4.46
CA ASP A 80 1.69 17.92 4.55
C ASP A 80 0.60 17.75 5.63
N PRO A 81 0.24 18.78 6.42
CA PRO A 81 -0.78 18.65 7.46
C PRO A 81 -2.12 18.09 6.96
N VAL A 82 -2.52 18.44 5.73
CA VAL A 82 -3.76 17.91 5.13
C VAL A 82 -3.60 16.43 4.78
N GLN A 83 -2.43 16.04 4.26
CA GLN A 83 -2.15 14.63 3.98
C GLN A 83 -2.12 13.79 5.26
N ALA A 84 -1.51 14.32 6.34
CA ALA A 84 -1.50 13.68 7.64
C ALA A 84 -2.92 13.50 8.20
N ALA A 85 -3.75 14.55 8.13
CA ALA A 85 -5.15 14.49 8.56
C ALA A 85 -5.98 13.47 7.75
N ILE A 86 -5.76 13.38 6.43
CA ILE A 86 -6.42 12.37 5.57
C ILE A 86 -5.98 10.96 5.95
N ALA A 87 -4.68 10.74 6.18
CA ALA A 87 -4.16 9.44 6.58
C ALA A 87 -4.77 8.98 7.92
N GLU A 88 -4.85 9.89 8.89
CA GLU A 88 -5.51 9.64 10.17
C GLU A 88 -7.01 9.33 10.00
N ALA A 89 -7.74 10.14 9.23
CA ALA A 89 -9.15 9.91 8.97
C ALA A 89 -9.41 8.57 8.27
N ARG A 90 -8.55 8.18 7.32
CA ARG A 90 -8.63 6.87 6.65
C ARG A 90 -8.39 5.74 7.64
N ASN A 91 -7.42 5.86 8.55
CA ASN A 91 -7.16 4.86 9.56
C ASN A 91 -8.35 4.68 10.53
N ASN A 92 -8.95 5.79 10.95
CA ASN A 92 -10.15 5.76 11.80
C ASN A 92 -11.34 5.11 11.08
N LEU A 93 -11.55 5.45 9.80
CA LEU A 93 -12.56 4.79 8.96
C LEU A 93 -12.33 3.28 8.89
N LYS A 94 -11.09 2.85 8.63
CA LYS A 94 -10.72 1.43 8.54
C LYS A 94 -11.07 0.67 9.83
N GLN A 95 -10.71 1.22 11.00
CA GLN A 95 -11.00 0.59 12.29
C GLN A 95 -12.52 0.48 12.56
N HIS A 96 -13.27 1.55 12.31
CA HIS A 96 -14.73 1.53 12.49
C HIS A 96 -15.42 0.60 11.50
N LEU A 97 -14.96 0.58 10.25
CA LEU A 97 -15.50 -0.31 9.23
C LEU A 97 -15.23 -1.78 9.56
N GLY A 98 -14.04 -2.11 10.06
CA GLY A 98 -13.73 -3.45 10.58
C GLY A 98 -14.71 -3.88 11.66
N SER A 99 -15.02 -3.00 12.61
CA SER A 99 -16.02 -3.25 13.66
C SER A 99 -17.44 -3.52 13.09
N LEU A 100 -17.83 -2.83 12.01
CA LEU A 100 -19.10 -3.09 11.34
C LEU A 100 -19.08 -4.41 10.56
N ILE A 101 -17.97 -4.73 9.88
CA ILE A 101 -17.80 -5.98 9.15
C ILE A 101 -17.94 -7.18 10.09
N GLN A 102 -17.38 -7.10 11.30
CA GLN A 102 -17.49 -8.16 12.30
C GLN A 102 -18.94 -8.43 12.76
N ARG A 103 -19.85 -7.47 12.58
CA ARG A 103 -21.29 -7.60 12.91
C ARG A 103 -22.13 -8.18 11.78
N LEU A 104 -21.59 -8.27 10.55
CA LEU A 104 -22.31 -8.81 9.41
C LEU A 104 -22.70 -10.27 9.66
N THR A 105 -23.88 -10.66 9.15
CA THR A 105 -24.24 -12.07 9.09
C THR A 105 -23.26 -12.82 8.18
N TRP A 106 -23.17 -14.13 8.34
CA TRP A 106 -22.30 -14.96 7.49
C TRP A 106 -22.60 -14.75 5.99
N ARG A 107 -23.89 -14.61 5.62
CA ARG A 107 -24.34 -14.39 4.25
C ARG A 107 -23.97 -13.00 3.73
N ASP A 108 -24.14 -11.97 4.56
CA ASP A 108 -23.75 -10.60 4.18
C ASP A 108 -22.23 -10.50 4.03
N PHE A 109 -21.48 -11.20 4.87
CA PHE A 109 -20.03 -11.23 4.75
C PHE A 109 -19.58 -11.92 3.46
N GLU A 110 -20.16 -13.06 3.09
CA GLU A 110 -19.90 -13.69 1.79
C GLU A 110 -20.23 -12.73 0.64
N GLN A 111 -21.37 -12.05 0.71
CA GLN A 111 -21.78 -11.08 -0.29
C GLN A 111 -20.81 -9.88 -0.38
N LEU A 112 -20.30 -9.40 0.74
CA LEU A 112 -19.29 -8.33 0.78
C LEU A 112 -18.03 -8.72 0.01
N ILE A 113 -17.50 -9.91 0.29
CA ILE A 113 -16.29 -10.40 -0.36
C ILE A 113 -16.52 -10.64 -1.85
N ASP A 114 -17.65 -11.24 -2.24
CA ASP A 114 -18.02 -11.42 -3.64
C ASP A 114 -18.07 -10.07 -4.39
N LEU A 115 -18.68 -9.04 -3.79
CA LEU A 115 -18.73 -7.68 -4.38
C LEU A 115 -17.34 -7.05 -4.47
N ALA A 116 -16.51 -7.20 -3.43
CA ALA A 116 -15.16 -6.65 -3.40
C ALA A 116 -14.26 -7.29 -4.46
N LEU A 117 -14.34 -8.61 -4.62
CA LEU A 117 -13.63 -9.35 -5.67
C LEU A 117 -14.07 -8.87 -7.07
N ALA A 118 -15.37 -8.76 -7.31
CA ALA A 118 -15.91 -8.27 -8.58
C ALA A 118 -15.38 -6.87 -8.93
N ARG A 119 -15.38 -5.94 -7.96
CA ARG A 119 -14.91 -4.56 -8.15
C ARG A 119 -13.39 -4.43 -8.29
N THR A 120 -12.64 -5.42 -7.85
CA THR A 120 -11.18 -5.49 -8.01
C THR A 120 -10.74 -6.28 -9.25
N GLY A 121 -11.69 -6.65 -10.13
CA GLY A 121 -11.42 -7.25 -11.43
C GLY A 121 -11.38 -8.78 -11.45
N TRP A 122 -11.81 -9.42 -10.37
CA TRP A 122 -11.99 -10.87 -10.29
C TRP A 122 -13.41 -11.26 -10.69
N VAL A 123 -13.55 -12.18 -11.63
CA VAL A 123 -14.85 -12.62 -12.14
C VAL A 123 -15.17 -14.00 -11.58
N ARG A 124 -16.36 -14.15 -10.99
CA ARG A 124 -16.84 -15.44 -10.47
C ARG A 124 -17.01 -16.44 -11.60
N MET A 125 -16.43 -17.62 -11.44
CA MET A 125 -16.65 -18.74 -12.34
C MET A 125 -17.83 -19.58 -11.85
N SER A 126 -18.81 -19.83 -12.72
CA SER A 126 -19.94 -20.72 -12.43
C SER A 126 -19.48 -22.18 -12.50
N SER A 127 -18.87 -22.68 -11.42
CA SER A 127 -18.53 -24.09 -11.17
C SER A 127 -17.78 -24.82 -12.31
N LEU A 128 -16.48 -25.03 -12.14
CA LEU A 128 -15.79 -26.17 -12.78
C LEU A 128 -16.48 -27.44 -12.30
N GLY A 129 -17.01 -28.25 -13.22
CA GLY A 129 -17.86 -29.39 -12.92
C GLY A 129 -17.34 -30.29 -11.80
N GLY A 130 -18.22 -30.61 -10.86
CA GLY A 130 -17.94 -31.46 -9.71
C GLY A 130 -18.19 -30.72 -8.40
N THR A 131 -18.94 -31.36 -7.49
CA THR A 131 -19.27 -30.87 -6.15
C THR A 131 -18.02 -30.75 -5.28
N THR A 132 -17.26 -29.66 -5.46
CA THR A 132 -16.16 -29.30 -4.57
C THR A 132 -16.76 -28.70 -3.29
N LYS A 133 -17.16 -29.56 -2.35
CA LYS A 133 -17.89 -29.21 -1.12
C LYS A 133 -17.20 -28.21 -0.17
N ASP A 134 -16.02 -27.70 -0.50
CA ASP A 134 -15.21 -26.86 0.40
C ASP A 134 -14.56 -25.67 -0.34
N VAL A 135 -15.26 -25.02 -1.26
CA VAL A 135 -14.83 -23.72 -1.82
C VAL A 135 -16.07 -22.86 -1.98
N ASP A 136 -16.10 -21.69 -1.35
CA ASP A 136 -17.26 -20.79 -1.42
C ASP A 136 -17.38 -20.15 -2.82
N CYS A 137 -16.25 -19.74 -3.41
CA CYS A 137 -16.21 -19.33 -4.81
C CYS A 137 -14.85 -19.58 -5.48
N VAL A 138 -14.89 -19.81 -6.79
CA VAL A 138 -13.70 -19.79 -7.67
C VAL A 138 -13.82 -18.54 -8.54
N VAL A 139 -12.74 -17.76 -8.58
CA VAL A 139 -12.67 -16.52 -9.37
C VAL A 139 -11.51 -16.57 -10.35
N GLU A 140 -11.67 -15.91 -11.49
CA GLU A 140 -10.63 -15.74 -12.52
C GLU A 140 -10.34 -14.26 -12.73
N GLN A 141 -9.06 -13.90 -12.82
CA GLN A 141 -8.65 -12.56 -13.18
C GLN A 141 -8.72 -12.40 -14.71
N SER A 142 -9.46 -11.40 -15.19
CA SER A 142 -9.83 -11.27 -16.61
C SER A 142 -8.64 -11.09 -17.57
N PHE A 143 -7.55 -10.49 -17.12
CA PHE A 143 -6.38 -10.14 -17.93
C PHE A 143 -5.30 -11.24 -17.91
N THR A 144 -4.95 -11.76 -16.73
CA THR A 144 -3.91 -12.80 -16.55
C THR A 144 -4.45 -14.21 -16.70
N ARG A 145 -5.78 -14.40 -16.63
CA ARG A 145 -6.46 -15.71 -16.56
C ARG A 145 -6.10 -16.55 -15.33
N GLU A 146 -5.45 -15.91 -14.36
CA GLU A 146 -5.11 -16.51 -13.08
C GLU A 146 -6.38 -16.90 -12.33
N ARG A 147 -6.37 -18.08 -11.72
CA ARG A 147 -7.52 -18.62 -10.98
C ARG A 147 -7.22 -18.73 -9.50
N MET A 148 -8.15 -18.25 -8.71
CA MET A 148 -8.08 -18.29 -7.26
C MET A 148 -9.33 -18.97 -6.68
N SER A 149 -9.10 -19.95 -5.81
CA SER A 149 -10.16 -20.50 -4.97
C SER A 149 -10.25 -19.69 -3.69
N VAL A 150 -11.43 -19.23 -3.33
CA VAL A 150 -11.65 -18.39 -2.15
C VAL A 150 -12.53 -19.14 -1.15
N GLN A 151 -12.06 -19.20 0.08
CA GLN A 151 -12.86 -19.60 1.23
C GLN A 151 -13.08 -18.41 2.14
N ILE A 152 -14.32 -18.22 2.57
CA ILE A 152 -14.79 -17.14 3.41
C ILE A 152 -15.24 -17.75 4.74
N LYS A 153 -14.75 -17.22 5.85
CA LYS A 153 -15.13 -17.64 7.20
C LYS A 153 -15.28 -16.43 8.09
N SER A 154 -16.43 -16.28 8.75
CA SER A 154 -16.56 -15.22 9.77
C SER A 154 -15.56 -15.42 10.92
N LYS A 155 -15.34 -16.67 11.37
CA LYS A 155 -14.37 -17.03 12.41
C LYS A 155 -13.51 -18.22 11.98
N ALA A 156 -12.21 -18.16 12.27
CA ALA A 156 -11.25 -19.25 12.02
C ALA A 156 -10.14 -19.24 13.07
N ASP A 157 -9.68 -20.43 13.46
CA ASP A 157 -8.47 -20.63 14.26
C ASP A 157 -7.33 -21.16 13.37
N GLN A 158 -6.12 -21.32 13.92
CA GLN A 158 -4.98 -21.84 13.15
C GLN A 158 -5.23 -23.25 12.61
N ARG A 159 -6.03 -24.07 13.31
CA ARG A 159 -6.35 -25.42 12.86
C ARG A 159 -7.19 -25.40 11.58
N VAL A 160 -8.10 -24.43 11.43
CA VAL A 160 -8.84 -24.22 10.17
C VAL A 160 -7.89 -23.84 9.03
N VAL A 161 -6.90 -22.98 9.30
CA VAL A 161 -5.90 -22.58 8.31
C VAL A 161 -5.05 -23.78 7.85
N ASP A 162 -4.53 -24.56 8.79
CA ASP A 162 -3.68 -25.73 8.52
C ASP A 162 -4.45 -26.83 7.77
N ASP A 163 -5.73 -27.01 8.10
CA ASP A 163 -6.60 -27.94 7.38
C ASP A 163 -6.81 -27.50 5.92
N TYR A 164 -7.01 -26.20 5.69
CA TYR A 164 -7.13 -25.65 4.35
C TYR A 164 -5.86 -25.82 3.54
N ALA A 165 -4.71 -25.55 4.15
CA ALA A 165 -3.42 -25.70 3.50
C ALA A 165 -3.13 -27.15 3.09
N ARG A 166 -3.52 -28.15 3.90
CA ARG A 166 -3.39 -29.57 3.50
C ARG A 166 -4.28 -29.93 2.32
N ARG A 167 -5.53 -29.46 2.31
CA ARG A 167 -6.46 -29.71 1.19
C ARG A 167 -5.97 -29.08 -0.13
N LEU A 168 -5.15 -28.04 -0.03
CA LEU A 168 -4.46 -27.34 -1.12
C LEU A 168 -3.48 -28.27 -1.86
N ASP A 169 -2.76 -29.10 -1.10
CA ASP A 169 -1.80 -30.07 -1.64
C ASP A 169 -2.51 -31.26 -2.32
N GLU A 170 -3.67 -31.65 -1.78
CA GLU A 170 -4.45 -32.79 -2.29
C GLU A 170 -5.24 -32.48 -3.57
N ARG A 171 -5.61 -31.20 -3.79
CA ARG A 171 -6.45 -30.80 -4.94
C ARG A 171 -5.61 -30.21 -6.06
N ALA A 172 -5.74 -30.74 -7.27
CA ALA A 172 -5.12 -30.20 -8.49
C ALA A 172 -5.79 -28.92 -9.04
N ALA A 173 -6.69 -28.28 -8.26
CA ALA A 173 -7.58 -27.22 -8.76
C ALA A 173 -7.27 -25.85 -8.13
N GLY A 174 -6.49 -25.04 -8.85
CA GLY A 174 -6.19 -23.64 -8.54
C GLY A 174 -4.70 -23.35 -8.43
N GLU A 175 -4.25 -22.25 -9.03
CA GLU A 175 -2.87 -21.76 -8.88
C GLU A 175 -2.69 -21.06 -7.53
N ARG A 176 -3.75 -20.42 -7.01
CA ARG A 176 -3.79 -19.73 -5.71
C ARG A 176 -5.04 -20.07 -4.91
N ILE A 177 -4.90 -20.05 -3.59
CA ILE A 177 -6.03 -20.16 -2.66
C ILE A 177 -5.95 -19.03 -1.65
N MET A 178 -7.09 -18.42 -1.35
CA MET A 178 -7.24 -17.38 -0.36
C MET A 178 -8.26 -17.80 0.70
N LEU A 179 -7.89 -17.66 1.97
CA LEU A 179 -8.81 -17.75 3.10
C LEU A 179 -9.06 -16.33 3.64
N VAL A 180 -10.32 -15.92 3.64
CA VAL A 180 -10.77 -14.62 4.13
C VAL A 180 -11.44 -14.79 5.49
N CYS A 181 -10.98 -14.06 6.50
CA CYS A 181 -11.54 -14.14 7.85
C CYS A 181 -11.57 -12.80 8.60
N HIS A 182 -12.76 -12.35 9.01
CA HIS A 182 -12.91 -11.08 9.73
C HIS A 182 -12.75 -11.18 11.25
N SER A 183 -12.98 -12.35 11.86
CA SER A 183 -12.86 -12.56 13.31
C SER A 183 -11.94 -13.75 13.62
N PRO A 184 -10.62 -13.64 13.37
CA PRO A 184 -9.67 -14.70 13.67
C PRO A 184 -9.60 -15.00 15.19
N ILE A 185 -9.44 -16.27 15.54
CA ILE A 185 -9.24 -16.73 16.91
C ILE A 185 -7.74 -16.88 17.14
N GLY A 186 -7.15 -15.88 17.78
CA GLY A 186 -5.71 -15.78 17.96
C GLY A 186 -4.99 -15.31 16.70
N LYS A 187 -3.67 -15.47 16.67
CA LYS A 187 -2.85 -15.09 15.51
C LYS A 187 -2.87 -16.22 14.49
N LEU A 188 -3.33 -15.91 13.27
CA LEU A 188 -3.30 -16.83 12.14
C LEU A 188 -2.04 -16.60 11.30
N ALA A 189 -1.46 -17.69 10.80
CA ALA A 189 -0.33 -17.66 9.89
C ALA A 189 -0.53 -18.68 8.77
N ALA A 190 -0.26 -18.28 7.53
CA ALA A 190 -0.20 -19.23 6.43
C ALA A 190 1.03 -20.14 6.63
N PRO A 191 0.90 -21.47 6.46
CA PRO A 191 2.05 -22.35 6.45
C PRO A 191 2.96 -22.07 5.24
N PRO A 192 4.20 -22.58 5.25
CA PRO A 192 5.11 -22.46 4.12
C PRO A 192 4.47 -22.98 2.84
N ALA A 193 4.83 -22.37 1.70
CA ALA A 193 4.33 -22.84 0.41
C ALA A 193 4.81 -24.26 0.13
N THR A 194 3.87 -25.19 -0.07
CA THR A 194 4.15 -26.55 -0.50
C THR A 194 3.96 -26.63 -2.02
N SER A 195 4.88 -27.27 -2.73
CA SER A 195 4.78 -27.49 -4.19
C SER A 195 4.61 -26.21 -5.05
N GLY A 196 5.08 -25.05 -4.56
CA GLY A 196 4.96 -23.77 -5.25
C GLY A 196 3.58 -23.10 -5.16
N ARG A 197 2.62 -23.70 -4.47
CA ARG A 197 1.31 -23.10 -4.20
C ARG A 197 1.32 -22.42 -2.84
N ARG A 198 0.68 -21.26 -2.76
CA ARG A 198 0.63 -20.45 -1.54
C ARG A 198 -0.81 -20.25 -1.10
N LEU A 199 -1.06 -20.48 0.19
CA LEU A 199 -2.26 -20.01 0.88
C LEU A 199 -2.07 -18.54 1.23
N GLU A 200 -3.00 -17.70 0.79
CA GLU A 200 -3.10 -16.31 1.19
C GLU A 200 -4.16 -16.17 2.28
N LEU A 201 -3.84 -15.36 3.30
CA LEU A 201 -4.80 -14.98 4.32
C LEU A 201 -5.17 -13.53 4.10
N LEU A 202 -6.47 -13.24 4.10
CA LEU A 202 -7.00 -11.88 4.11
C LEU A 202 -7.78 -11.71 5.42
N LEU A 203 -7.21 -10.95 6.36
CA LEU A 203 -7.70 -10.88 7.72
C LEU A 203 -8.18 -9.49 8.09
N ASP A 204 -9.20 -9.43 8.96
CA ASP A 204 -9.67 -8.24 9.71
C ASP A 204 -9.43 -6.90 9.00
N GLU A 205 -8.36 -6.19 9.37
CA GLU A 205 -7.96 -4.90 8.81
C GLU A 205 -7.80 -4.88 7.28
N GLU A 206 -7.24 -5.92 6.69
CA GLU A 206 -7.03 -6.01 5.24
C GLU A 206 -8.38 -6.10 4.49
N ILE A 207 -9.41 -6.67 5.13
CA ILE A 207 -10.77 -6.72 4.58
C ILE A 207 -11.40 -5.31 4.59
N ALA A 208 -11.16 -4.53 5.65
CA ALA A 208 -11.62 -3.15 5.71
C ALA A 208 -10.94 -2.28 4.64
N ASP A 209 -9.63 -2.43 4.43
CA ASP A 209 -8.91 -1.76 3.35
C ASP A 209 -9.43 -2.16 1.96
N LEU A 210 -9.63 -3.46 1.72
CA LEU A 210 -10.25 -3.96 0.50
C LEU A 210 -11.63 -3.34 0.27
N SER A 211 -12.44 -3.24 1.33
CA SER A 211 -13.79 -2.67 1.26
C SER A 211 -13.78 -1.17 0.94
N ILE A 212 -12.85 -0.41 1.52
CA ILE A 212 -12.65 1.01 1.20
C ILE A 212 -12.25 1.17 -0.26
N ASN A 213 -11.25 0.41 -0.72
CA ASN A 213 -10.74 0.49 -2.09
C ASN A 213 -11.78 0.03 -3.12
N ALA A 214 -12.64 -0.92 -2.76
CA ALA A 214 -13.77 -1.36 -3.57
C ALA A 214 -14.98 -0.40 -3.49
N GLY A 215 -14.95 0.66 -2.68
CA GLY A 215 -16.06 1.62 -2.55
C GLY A 215 -17.32 1.01 -1.92
N LEU A 216 -17.17 0.10 -0.94
CA LEU A 216 -18.26 -0.65 -0.31
C LEU A 216 -18.68 -0.11 1.07
N ILE A 217 -18.24 1.10 1.43
CA ILE A 217 -18.48 1.71 2.74
C ILE A 217 -19.99 1.80 3.04
N ASP A 218 -20.77 2.43 2.16
CA ASP A 218 -22.22 2.61 2.38
C ASP A 218 -22.97 1.28 2.39
N TRP A 219 -22.50 0.30 1.60
CA TRP A 219 -23.10 -1.03 1.56
C TRP A 219 -22.95 -1.73 2.91
N ILE A 220 -21.77 -1.63 3.53
CA ILE A 220 -21.50 -2.21 4.86
C ILE A 220 -22.37 -1.53 5.92
N ILE A 221 -22.43 -0.18 5.90
CA ILE A 221 -23.24 0.59 6.85
C ILE A 221 -24.71 0.15 6.77
N ALA A 222 -25.26 -0.01 5.56
CA ALA A 222 -26.65 -0.41 5.37
C ALA A 222 -26.98 -1.84 5.83
N ARG A 223 -25.98 -2.74 5.91
CA ARG A 223 -26.17 -4.16 6.26
C ARG A 223 -25.79 -4.51 7.70
N ALA A 224 -24.94 -3.71 8.34
CA ALA A 224 -24.48 -3.95 9.71
C ALA A 224 -25.43 -3.42 10.80
N LEU A 225 -26.53 -2.76 10.41
CA LEU A 225 -27.56 -2.23 11.29
C LEU A 225 -28.55 -3.30 11.76
#